data_AF-A0A8J6ZQH2-F1
#
_entry.id   AF-A0A8J6ZQH2-F1
#
_cell.length_a   1.000
_cell.length_b   1.000
_cell.length_c   1.000
_cell.angle_alpha   90.00
_cell.angle_beta   90.00
_cell.angle_gamma   90.00
#
_symmetry.space_group_name_H-M   'P 1'
#
loop_
_entity.id
_entity.type
_entity.pdbx_description
1 polymer ?
#
loop_
_entity_poly.entity_id
_entity_poly.type
_entity_poly.pdbx_seq_one_letter_code
_entity_poly.pdbx_strand_id
1 'polypeptide(L)'
;EFVQVVGKDRLRMRVWERGSGITLACGTGACATAVAANLNGFAGKKSTVVLDGGELQIDWRDNNHIFMTGAAEKVFAGEFNFPDDSATAPTATESTGSTFMDGF
;
A
#
# COMPACT_ATOMS: atom_id res chain seq x y z
N GLU A 1 1.24 2.02 12.87
CA GLU A 1 0.73 3.40 12.78
C GLU A 1 0.94 4.12 14.10
N PHE A 2 1.40 5.36 14.07
CA PHE A 2 1.45 6.26 15.22
C PHE A 2 0.65 7.52 14.89
N VAL A 3 -0.23 7.95 15.79
CA VAL A 3 -1.24 8.97 15.51
C VAL A 3 -1.28 10.03 16.62
N GLN A 4 -1.39 11.29 16.22
CA GLN A 4 -1.67 12.43 17.09
C GLN A 4 -2.98 13.10 16.65
N VAL A 5 -3.90 13.33 17.58
CA VAL A 5 -5.08 14.17 17.34
C VAL A 5 -4.62 15.63 17.35
N VAL A 6 -4.74 16.30 16.20
CA VAL A 6 -4.26 17.69 16.02
C VAL A 6 -5.40 18.70 15.85
N GLY A 7 -6.64 18.22 15.83
CA GLY A 7 -7.85 19.03 15.77
C GLY A 7 -9.08 18.13 15.70
N LYS A 8 -10.26 18.76 15.70
CA LYS A 8 -11.52 18.05 15.48
C LYS A 8 -11.47 17.34 14.13
N ASP A 9 -11.67 16.02 14.14
CA ASP A 9 -11.68 15.18 12.95
C ASP A 9 -10.40 15.27 12.10
N ARG A 10 -9.26 15.66 12.71
CA ARG A 10 -7.98 15.83 12.03
C ARG A 10 -6.87 15.09 12.78
N LEU A 11 -6.28 14.10 12.10
CA LEU A 11 -5.36 13.13 12.66
C LEU A 11 -4.01 13.24 11.94
N ARG A 12 -2.92 13.50 12.67
CA ARG A 12 -1.56 13.44 12.13
C ARG A 12 -1.03 12.02 12.30
N MET A 13 -0.60 11.37 11.22
CA MET A 13 -0.18 9.97 11.25
C MET A 13 1.21 9.74 10.64
N ARG A 14 2.01 8.89 11.28
CA ARG A 14 3.26 8.32 10.73
C ARG A 14 3.14 6.80 10.67
N VAL A 15 3.66 6.22 9.59
CA VAL A 15 3.58 4.78 9.30
C VAL A 15 4.96 4.13 9.30
N TRP A 16 5.02 2.91 9.83
CA TRP A 16 6.06 1.94 9.53
C TRP A 16 5.38 0.76 8.85
N GLU A 17 5.54 0.64 7.54
CA GLU A 17 4.95 -0.42 6.74
C GLU A 17 5.77 -1.70 6.85
N ARG A 18 5.07 -2.83 6.98
CA ARG A 18 5.68 -4.16 7.00
C ARG A 18 6.40 -4.41 5.67
N GLY A 19 7.72 -4.54 5.72
CA GLY A 19 8.57 -4.81 4.55
C GLY A 19 9.07 -3.57 3.80
N SER A 20 8.51 -2.38 4.07
CA SER A 20 8.92 -1.11 3.41
C SER A 20 9.59 -0.11 4.36
N GLY A 21 9.32 -0.20 5.68
CA GLY A 21 9.80 0.78 6.64
C GLY A 21 8.94 2.05 6.66
N ILE A 22 9.56 3.21 6.90
CA ILE A 22 8.84 4.49 6.92
C ILE A 22 8.50 4.91 5.49
N THR A 23 7.21 4.99 5.16
CA THR A 23 6.71 5.49 3.86
C THR A 23 6.10 6.89 4.03
N LEU A 24 6.06 7.66 2.94
CA LEU A 24 5.46 9.01 2.95
C LEU A 24 3.94 8.96 3.13
N ALA A 25 3.29 7.93 2.61
CA ALA A 25 1.87 7.71 2.75
C ALA A 25 1.52 6.22 2.73
N CYS A 26 0.47 5.86 3.47
CA CYS A 26 -0.15 4.53 3.45
C CYS A 26 -1.66 4.68 3.45
N GLY A 27 -2.33 4.36 2.33
CA GLY A 27 -3.78 4.55 2.19
C GLY A 27 -4.60 3.64 3.11
N THR A 28 -4.28 2.35 3.14
CA THR A 28 -4.95 1.38 4.02
C THR A 28 -4.68 1.67 5.50
N GLY A 29 -3.46 2.10 5.85
CA GLY A 29 -3.11 2.56 7.19
C GLY A 29 -3.91 3.80 7.63
N ALA A 30 -4.14 4.76 6.72
CA ALA A 30 -4.97 5.93 6.99
C ALA A 30 -6.43 5.56 7.26
N CYS A 31 -7.02 4.64 6.47
CA CYS A 31 -8.35 4.10 6.71
C CYS A 31 -8.46 3.44 8.09
N ALA A 32 -7.51 2.55 8.43
CA ALA A 32 -7.49 1.87 9.72
C ALA A 32 -7.37 2.86 10.89
N THR A 33 -6.53 3.89 10.73
CA THR A 33 -6.37 4.97 11.72
C THR A 33 -7.65 5.75 11.96
N ALA A 34 -8.36 6.14 10.90
CA ALA A 34 -9.62 6.86 11.03
C ALA A 34 -10.70 6.03 11.74
N VAL A 35 -10.81 4.74 11.41
CA VAL A 35 -11.72 3.81 12.08
C VAL A 35 -11.35 3.63 13.55
N ALA A 36 -10.07 3.40 13.85
CA ALA A 36 -9.59 3.27 15.23
C ALA A 36 -9.86 4.54 16.05
N ALA A 37 -9.59 5.73 15.49
CA ALA A 37 -9.88 7.00 16.14
C ALA A 37 -11.39 7.17 16.41
N ASN A 38 -12.25 6.75 15.48
CA ASN A 38 -13.70 6.80 15.69
C ASN A 38 -14.18 5.85 16.78
N LEU A 39 -13.73 4.60 16.77
CA LEU A 39 -14.08 3.61 17.79
C LEU A 39 -13.63 4.02 19.20
N ASN A 40 -12.56 4.82 19.30
CA ASN A 40 -12.06 5.33 20.58
C ASN A 40 -12.57 6.75 20.92
N GLY A 41 -13.50 7.31 20.14
CA GLY A 41 -14.10 8.63 20.41
C GLY A 41 -13.18 9.83 20.17
N PHE A 42 -12.07 9.66 19.46
CA PHE A 42 -11.12 10.73 19.13
C PHE A 42 -11.45 11.48 17.84
N ALA A 43 -12.26 10.90 16.96
CA ALA A 43 -12.71 11.52 15.72
C ALA A 43 -14.11 10.99 15.31
N GLY A 44 -14.81 11.72 14.45
CA GLY A 44 -16.01 11.26 13.78
C GLY A 44 -15.73 10.25 12.66
N LYS A 45 -16.82 9.77 12.04
CA LYS A 45 -16.77 8.86 10.89
C LYS A 45 -16.16 9.49 9.63
N LYS A 46 -16.16 10.82 9.55
CA LYS A 46 -15.45 11.61 8.55
C LYS A 46 -14.27 12.28 9.20
N SER A 47 -13.07 12.01 8.70
CA SER A 47 -11.84 12.61 9.24
C SER A 47 -10.80 12.84 8.15
N THR A 48 -9.89 13.78 8.41
CA THR A 48 -8.72 14.04 7.58
C THR A 48 -7.49 13.44 8.25
N VAL A 49 -6.80 12.55 7.54
CA VAL A 49 -5.52 11.98 7.97
C VAL A 49 -4.40 12.72 7.24
N VAL A 50 -3.52 13.36 8.01
CA VAL A 50 -2.36 14.10 7.52
C VAL A 50 -1.14 13.17 7.57
N LEU A 51 -0.63 12.77 6.42
CA LEU A 51 0.60 11.98 6.25
C LEU A 51 1.76 12.88 5.80
N ASP A 52 2.98 12.34 5.69
CA ASP A 52 4.13 13.12 5.19
C ASP A 52 3.96 13.46 3.70
N GLY A 53 3.37 12.54 2.93
CA GLY A 53 3.15 12.68 1.49
C GLY A 53 1.88 13.43 1.09
N GLY A 54 1.09 13.91 2.05
CA GLY A 54 -0.15 14.64 1.79
C GLY A 54 -1.31 14.23 2.70
N GLU A 55 -2.49 14.78 2.40
CA GLU A 55 -3.71 14.54 3.17
C GLU A 55 -4.63 13.54 2.48
N LEU A 56 -5.26 12.69 3.27
CA LEU A 56 -6.31 11.77 2.84
C LEU A 56 -7.60 12.07 3.62
N GLN A 57 -8.71 12.15 2.90
CA GLN A 57 -10.04 12.27 3.48
C GLN A 57 -10.65 10.88 3.60
N ILE A 58 -11.05 10.51 4.81
CA ILE A 58 -11.65 9.21 5.11
C ILE A 58 -13.12 9.41 5.50
N ASP A 59 -14.01 8.63 4.88
CA ASP A 59 -15.44 8.58 5.17
C ASP A 59 -15.86 7.13 5.45
N TRP A 60 -16.00 6.77 6.73
CA TRP A 60 -16.50 5.47 7.15
C TRP A 60 -18.03 5.51 7.26
N ARG A 61 -18.71 4.96 6.25
CA ARG A 61 -20.16 5.07 6.12
C ARG A 61 -20.91 4.05 6.98
N ASP A 62 -22.21 4.29 7.17
CA ASP A 62 -23.08 3.45 8.01
C ASP A 62 -23.30 2.04 7.44
N ASN A 63 -23.08 1.85 6.14
CA ASN A 63 -23.08 0.53 5.49
C ASN A 63 -21.75 -0.23 5.67
N ASN A 64 -20.89 0.23 6.58
CA ASN A 64 -19.59 -0.34 6.91
C ASN A 64 -18.55 -0.32 5.77
N HIS A 65 -18.77 0.49 4.73
CA HIS A 65 -17.75 0.76 3.71
C HIS A 65 -16.92 1.99 4.08
N ILE A 66 -15.62 1.92 3.81
CA ILE A 66 -14.68 3.03 4.00
C ILE A 66 -14.34 3.60 2.62
N PHE A 67 -14.61 4.90 2.44
CA PHE A 67 -14.20 5.65 1.27
C PHE A 67 -12.97 6.50 1.61
N MET A 68 -11.99 6.50 0.71
CA MET A 68 -10.75 7.25 0.82
C MET A 68 -10.59 8.14 -0.41
N THR A 69 -10.40 9.44 -0.19
CA THR A 69 -10.13 10.41 -1.25
C THR A 69 -8.77 11.05 -1.02
N GLY A 70 -7.95 11.08 -2.07
CA GLY A 70 -6.61 11.67 -2.08
C GLY A 70 -6.18 12.05 -3.49
N ALA A 71 -5.12 12.86 -3.60
CA ALA A 71 -4.56 13.25 -4.89
C ALA A 71 -3.76 12.11 -5.54
N ALA A 72 -3.66 12.15 -6.86
CA ALA A 72 -2.75 11.32 -7.66
C ALA A 72 -2.19 12.17 -8.81
N GLU A 73 -0.90 12.01 -9.09
CA GLU A 73 -0.20 12.79 -10.12
C GLU A 73 0.63 11.86 -11.01
N LYS A 74 0.59 12.10 -12.33
CA LYS A 74 1.41 11.37 -13.29
C LYS A 74 2.81 11.98 -13.31
N VAL A 75 3.82 11.20 -12.89
CA VAL A 75 5.22 11.66 -12.86
C VAL A 75 5.85 11.61 -14.26
N PHE A 76 5.74 10.48 -14.95
CA PHE A 76 6.30 10.31 -16.29
C PHE A 76 5.52 9.27 -17.11
N ALA A 77 5.85 9.16 -18.39
CA ALA A 77 5.51 8.02 -19.24
C ALA A 77 6.79 7.54 -19.93
N GLY A 78 6.89 6.24 -20.18
CA GLY A 78 8.05 5.64 -20.84
C GLY A 78 7.72 4.25 -21.40
N GLU A 79 8.65 3.72 -22.17
CA GLU A 79 8.60 2.36 -22.72
C GLU A 79 9.70 1.52 -22.05
N PHE A 80 9.40 0.26 -21.72
CA PHE A 80 10.35 -0.67 -21.12
C PHE A 80 10.49 -1.91 -22.01
N ASN A 81 11.70 -2.14 -22.53
CA ASN A 81 12.02 -3.34 -23.31
C ASN A 81 12.69 -4.35 -22.38
N PHE A 82 12.02 -5.47 -22.11
CA PHE A 82 12.63 -6.57 -21.38
C PHE A 82 13.72 -7.22 -22.26
N PRO A 83 14.91 -7.53 -21.71
CA PRO A 83 15.87 -8.38 -22.38
C PRO A 83 15.26 -9.76 -22.64
N ASP A 84 15.61 -10.38 -23.77
CA ASP A 84 15.20 -11.73 -24.08
C ASP A 84 16.16 -12.73 -23.39
N ASP A 85 15.71 -13.34 -22.31
CA ASP A 85 16.50 -14.33 -21.53
C ASP A 85 16.79 -15.62 -22.33
N SER A 86 16.20 -15.78 -23.51
CA SER A 86 16.46 -16.92 -24.39
C SER A 86 17.85 -16.94 -25.04
N ALA A 87 18.60 -15.82 -24.99
CA ALA A 87 19.93 -15.71 -25.61
C ALA A 87 21.10 -16.21 -24.73
N THR A 88 20.85 -16.66 -23.49
CA THR A 88 21.93 -17.10 -22.55
C THR A 88 21.83 -18.54 -22.06
N ALA A 89 20.90 -19.35 -22.56
CA ALA A 89 20.90 -20.78 -22.24
C ALA A 89 22.13 -21.46 -22.89
N PRO A 90 23.07 -22.07 -22.13
CA PRO A 90 24.10 -22.91 -22.72
C PRO A 90 23.40 -24.05 -23.47
N THR A 91 23.78 -24.27 -24.73
CA THR A 91 23.26 -25.36 -25.55
C THR A 91 23.52 -26.68 -24.82
N ALA A 92 22.50 -27.24 -24.19
CA ALA A 92 22.59 -28.53 -23.54
C ALA A 92 22.80 -29.59 -24.63
N THR A 93 24.00 -30.17 -24.70
CA THR A 93 24.21 -31.46 -25.37
C THR A 93 23.32 -32.49 -24.67
N GLU A 94 22.32 -32.98 -25.39
CA GLU A 94 21.46 -34.06 -24.95
C GLU A 94 22.30 -35.31 -24.64
N SER A 95 22.31 -35.74 -23.37
CA SER A 95 22.56 -37.14 -23.02
C SER A 95 21.27 -37.70 -22.42
N THR A 96 20.68 -38.66 -23.13
CA THR A 96 19.49 -39.42 -22.74
C THR A 96 19.58 -39.97 -21.32
N GLY A 97 18.56 -39.70 -20.50
CA GLY A 97 18.42 -40.29 -19.17
C GLY A 97 17.14 -39.84 -18.46
N SER A 98 16.03 -40.57 -18.69
CA SER A 98 14.75 -40.40 -18.01
C SER A 98 14.88 -40.61 -16.49
N THR A 99 14.32 -39.74 -15.66
CA THR A 99 13.59 -40.09 -14.42
C THR A 99 12.71 -38.92 -13.99
N PHE A 100 11.39 -39.16 -14.00
CA PHE A 100 10.36 -38.37 -13.32
C PHE A 100 10.53 -38.48 -11.80
N MET A 101 10.36 -37.39 -11.04
CA MET A 101 9.78 -37.45 -9.69
C MET A 101 9.00 -36.17 -9.38
N ASP A 102 7.74 -36.39 -8.99
CA ASP A 102 6.77 -35.43 -8.46
C ASP A 102 7.17 -34.92 -7.07
N GLY A 103 6.71 -33.70 -6.74
CA GLY A 103 6.42 -33.31 -5.35
C GLY A 103 7.06 -32.01 -4.86
N PHE A 104 6.29 -30.90 -4.93
CA PHE A 104 5.76 -30.19 -3.77
C PHE A 104 4.63 -29.25 -4.19
#